data_AF-A0A2N3EGH4-F1
#
_entry.id   AF-A0A2N3EGH4-F1
#
_cell.length_a   1.000
_cell.length_b   1.000
_cell.length_c   1.000
_cell.angle_alpha   90.00
_cell.angle_beta   90.00
_cell.angle_gamma   90.00
#
_symmetry.space_group_name_H-M   'P 1'
#
loop_
_entity.id
_entity.type
_entity.pdbx_description
1 polymer ?
#
loop_
_entity_poly.entity_id
_entity_poly.type
_entity_poly.pdbx_seq_one_letter_code
_entity_poly.pdbx_strand_id
1 'polypeptide(L)' 'MNWLKDRAKEPTTYVGLSAAIYGLGTLAKVNEAPAVADAVSTAAPALAAGDWATGLLLLIGGALAAVMKEKGGK' A
#
# COMPACT_ATOMS: atom_id res chain seq x y z
N MET A 1 4.23 26.54 3.03
CA MET A 1 3.21 25.57 3.49
C MET A 1 3.17 24.44 2.46
N ASN A 2 3.72 23.27 2.78
CA ASN A 2 3.82 22.16 1.83
C ASN A 2 2.67 21.19 2.08
N TRP A 3 1.52 21.48 1.49
CA TRP A 3 0.28 20.71 1.63
C TRP A 3 0.46 19.19 1.46
N LEU A 4 1.32 18.76 0.53
CA LEU A 4 1.66 17.34 0.31
C LEU A 4 2.31 16.68 1.54
N LYS A 5 3.17 17.41 2.26
CA LYS A 5 3.85 16.90 3.46
C LYS A 5 2.90 16.75 4.64
N ASP A 6 1.88 17.60 4.70
CA ASP A 6 0.86 17.54 5.75
C ASP A 6 -0.08 16.36 5.47
N ARG A 7 -0.49 16.15 4.22
CA ARG A 7 -1.27 14.97 3.81
C ARG A 7 -0.53 13.65 3.96
N ALA A 8 0.78 13.62 3.71
CA ALA A 8 1.60 12.44 3.93
C ALA A 8 1.67 11.99 5.41
N LYS A 9 1.25 12.84 6.36
CA LYS A 9 1.16 12.47 7.78
C LYS A 9 -0.25 12.02 8.18
N GLU A 10 -1.21 12.10 7.27
CA GLU A 10 -2.58 11.69 7.53
C GLU A 10 -2.76 10.21 7.13
N PRO A 11 -3.17 9.32 8.05
CA PRO A 11 -3.42 7.91 7.72
C PRO A 11 -4.49 7.75 6.63
N THR A 12 -5.46 8.67 6.58
CA THR A 12 -6.54 8.70 5.58
C THR A 12 -6.03 8.88 4.15
N THR A 13 -4.89 9.53 3.94
CA THR A 13 -4.25 9.64 2.63
C THR A 13 -3.86 8.27 2.08
N TYR A 14 -3.32 7.40 2.93
CA TYR A 14 -2.91 6.05 2.55
C TYR A 14 -4.08 5.08 2.43
N VAL A 15 -5.14 5.27 3.24
CA VAL A 15 -6.40 4.54 3.08
C VAL A 15 -7.09 4.90 1.76
N GLY A 16 -7.09 6.18 1.37
CA GLY A 16 -7.59 6.60 0.07
C GLY A 16 -6.76 6.02 -1.09
N LEU A 17 -5.44 5.95 -0.91
CA LEU A 17 -4.54 5.34 -1.88
C LEU A 17 -4.79 3.83 -2.03
N SER A 18 -4.97 3.08 -0.94
CA SER A 18 -5.27 1.65 -1.01
C SER A 18 -6.63 1.38 -1.66
N ALA A 19 -7.65 2.16 -1.34
CA ALA A 19 -8.96 2.07 -1.99
C ALA A 19 -8.87 2.38 -3.49
N ALA A 20 -8.06 3.37 -3.90
CA ALA A 20 -7.82 3.68 -5.30
C ALA A 20 -7.09 2.55 -6.02
N ILE A 21 -6.05 1.97 -5.41
CA ILE A 21 -5.32 0.82 -5.96
C ILE A 21 -6.25 -0.39 -6.12
N TYR A 22 -7.06 -0.69 -5.11
CA TYR A 22 -8.03 -1.77 -5.17
C TYR A 22 -9.08 -1.54 -6.26
N GLY A 23 -9.67 -0.34 -6.32
CA GLY A 23 -10.69 0.01 -7.30
C GLY A 23 -10.16 0.01 -8.74
N LEU A 24 -9.04 0.68 -8.99
CA LEU A 24 -8.40 0.72 -10.31
C LEU A 24 -7.89 -0.65 -10.73
N GLY A 25 -7.31 -1.40 -9.81
CA GLY A 25 -6.84 -2.75 -10.06
C GLY A 25 -7.96 -3.72 -10.41
N THR A 26 -9.09 -3.62 -9.72
CA THR A 26 -10.29 -4.41 -10.05
C THR A 26 -10.81 -4.05 -11.44
N LEU A 27 -10.86 -2.77 -11.80
CA LEU A 27 -11.28 -2.30 -13.12
C LEU A 27 -10.33 -2.74 -14.24
N ALA A 28 -9.02 -2.69 -13.98
CA ALA A 28 -7.98 -3.08 -14.93
C ALA A 28 -7.67 -4.59 -14.91
N LYS A 29 -8.38 -5.38 -14.09
CA LYS A 29 -8.17 -6.83 -13.90
C LYS A 29 -6.73 -7.19 -13.51
N VAL A 30 -6.11 -6.38 -12.65
CA VAL A 30 -4.80 -6.63 -12.06
C VAL A 30 -5.00 -7.53 -10.84
N ASN A 31 -4.49 -8.77 -10.91
CA ASN A 31 -4.70 -9.78 -9.87
C ASN A 31 -3.95 -9.44 -8.56
N GLU A 32 -2.88 -8.66 -8.69
CA GLU A 32 -1.97 -8.26 -7.63
C GLU A 32 -2.48 -7.03 -6.87
N ALA A 33 -3.43 -6.29 -7.44
CA ALA A 33 -3.89 -5.03 -6.88
C ALA A 33 -4.53 -5.14 -5.48
N PRO A 34 -5.31 -6.18 -5.14
CA PRO A 34 -5.76 -6.41 -3.77
C PRO A 34 -4.59 -6.53 -2.78
N ALA A 35 -3.56 -7.29 -3.16
CA ALA A 35 -2.41 -7.51 -2.28
C ALA A 35 -1.54 -6.25 -2.13
N VAL A 36 -1.43 -5.44 -3.19
CA VAL A 36 -0.76 -4.12 -3.11
C VAL A 36 -1.58 -3.15 -2.25
N ALA A 37 -2.91 -3.14 -2.37
CA ALA A 37 -3.79 -2.31 -1.53
C ALA A 37 -3.69 -2.68 -0.04
N ASP A 38 -3.59 -3.97 0.28
CA ASP A 38 -3.40 -4.45 1.66
C ASP A 38 -2.03 -4.08 2.20
N ALA A 39 -0.97 -4.17 1.38
CA ALA A 39 0.38 -3.73 1.76
C ALA A 39 0.40 -2.23 2.10
N VAL A 40 -0.27 -1.41 1.29
CA VAL A 40 -0.41 0.04 1.51
C VAL A 40 -1.19 0.35 2.79
N SER A 41 -2.29 -0.38 3.04
CA SER A 41 -3.09 -0.21 4.26
C SER A 41 -2.31 -0.62 5.51
N THR A 42 -1.48 -1.65 5.41
CA THR A 42 -0.62 -2.13 6.51
C THR A 42 0.53 -1.15 6.79
N ALA A 43 1.10 -0.52 5.76
CA ALA A 43 2.18 0.45 5.89
C ALA A 43 1.70 1.86 6.31
N ALA A 44 0.42 2.18 6.09
CA ALA A 44 -0.21 3.46 6.39
C ALA A 44 0.13 4.07 7.77
N PRO A 45 0.02 3.34 8.90
CA PRO A 45 0.33 3.91 10.22
C PRO A 45 1.81 4.27 10.37
N ALA A 46 2.74 3.47 9.85
CA ALA A 46 4.18 3.75 9.92
C ALA A 46 4.57 4.95 9.03
N LEU A 47 4.01 5.02 7.81
CA LEU A 47 4.23 6.13 6.87
C LEU A 47 3.66 7.44 7.41
N ALA A 48 2.45 7.42 7.96
CA ALA A 48 1.81 8.59 8.57
C ALA A 48 2.55 9.07 9.83
N ALA A 49 3.16 8.17 10.60
CA ALA A 49 4.01 8.51 11.74
C ALA A 49 5.39 9.08 11.34
N GLY A 50 5.72 9.09 10.04
CA GLY A 50 7.02 9.51 9.54
C GLY A 50 8.12 8.46 9.68
N ASP A 51 7.79 7.23 10.08
CA ASP A 51 8.71 6.09 10.03
C ASP A 51 8.70 5.48 8.62
N TRP A 52 9.42 6.15 7.73
CA TRP A 52 9.54 5.75 6.33
C TRP A 52 10.29 4.43 6.16
N ALA A 53 11.20 4.08 7.07
CA ALA A 53 11.97 2.84 6.98
C ALA A 53 11.07 1.63 7.22
N THR A 54 10.30 1.65 8.31
CA THR A 54 9.32 0.59 8.61
C THR A 54 8.20 0.58 7.57
N GLY A 55 7.68 1.75 7.18
CA GLY A 55 6.65 1.85 6.15
C GLY A 55 7.08 1.27 4.79
N LEU A 56 8.31 1.56 4.35
CA LEU A 56 8.86 1.01 3.11
C LEU A 56 9.09 -0.50 3.21
N LEU A 57 9.60 -1.00 4.34
CA LEU A 57 9.77 -2.42 4.57
C LEU A 57 8.44 -3.18 4.52
N LEU A 58 7.37 -2.61 5.08
CA LEU A 58 6.03 -3.18 5.03
C LEU A 58 5.46 -3.18 3.60
N LEU A 59 5.68 -2.12 2.83
CA LEU A 59 5.28 -2.06 1.41
C LEU A 59 6.02 -3.12 0.57
N ILE A 60 7.34 -3.19 0.69
CA ILE A 60 8.17 -4.15 -0.06
C ILE A 60 7.85 -5.58 0.40
N GLY A 61 7.72 -5.82 1.70
CA GLY A 61 7.35 -7.12 2.26
C GLY A 61 5.98 -7.58 1.77
N GLY A 62 4.98 -6.69 1.77
CA GLY A 62 3.65 -6.98 1.25
C GLY A 62 3.64 -7.24 -0.26
N ALA A 63 4.39 -6.46 -1.05
CA ALA A 63 4.53 -6.68 -2.49
C ALA A 63 5.25 -8.00 -2.81
N LEU A 64 6.32 -8.34 -2.07
CA LEU A 64 7.00 -9.63 -2.22
C LEU A 64 6.10 -10.80 -1.82
N ALA A 65 5.31 -10.65 -0.75
CA ALA A 65 4.32 -11.65 -0.36
C ALA A 65 3.25 -11.85 -1.44
N ALA A 66 2.80 -10.77 -2.10
CA ALA A 66 1.89 -10.84 -3.24
C ALA A 66 2.47 -11.70 -4.37
N VAL A 67 3.69 -11.40 -4.80
CA VAL A 67 4.39 -12.13 -5.88
C VAL A 67 4.69 -13.59 -5.48
N MET A 68 5.05 -13.85 -4.23
CA MET A 68 5.31 -15.21 -3.74
C MET A 68 4.03 -16.04 -3.63
N LYS A 69 2.90 -15.44 -3.22
CA LYS A 69 1.59 -16.10 -3.19
C LYS A 69 1.18 -16.59 -4.58
N GLU A 70 1.46 -15.82 -5.62
CA GLU A 70 1.21 -16.23 -7.02
C GLU A 70 2.12 -17.39 -7.47
N LYS A 71 3.34 -17.51 -6.93
CA LYS A 71 4.25 -18.62 -7.24
C LYS A 71 3.99 -19.90 -6.45
N GLY A 72 3.49 -19.80 -5.22
CA GLY A 72 3.26 -20.93 -4.32
C GLY A 72 1.95 -21.70 -4.54
N GLY A 73 1.06 -21.19 -5.40
CA GLY A 73 -0.24 -21.80 -5.70
C GLY A 73 -0.24 -22.83 -6.84
N LYS A 74 0.90 -23.43 -7.18
CA LYS A 74 0.99 -24.55 -8.14
C LYS A 74 1.00 -25.89 -7.42
#